data_AF-A0A970PJJ5-F1
#
_entry.id   AF-A0A970PJJ5-F1
#
_cell.length_a   1.000
_cell.length_b   1.000
_cell.length_c   1.000
_cell.angle_alpha   90.00
_cell.angle_beta   90.00
_cell.angle_gamma   90.00
#
_symmetry.space_group_name_H-M   'P 1'
#
loop_
_entity.id
_entity.type
_entity.pdbx_description
1 polymer ?
#
loop_
_entity_poly.entity_id
_entity_poly.type
_entity_poly.pdbx_seq_one_letter_code
_entity_poly.pdbx_strand_id
1 'polypeptide(L)'
;HLAEPQTFAASFVRLRDPDLPQDQNTRLVLDGDLKQAPGGKWWIRKVEGWVPKNPYNPNDGLKEKVLIVWRKLTGNLEEDNLVLDTWFQKNRISTYDWEFDTIYVNGSNNLPNLRLEGDTWKVRLIEEEFMKRMWNLEEV
;
A
#
# COMPACT_ATOMS: atom_id res chain seq x y z
N HIS A 1 -7.80 10.56 10.44
CA HIS A 1 -7.46 9.91 11.73
C HIS A 1 -6.11 9.20 11.57
N LEU A 2 -5.18 9.41 12.49
CA LEU A 2 -3.86 8.74 12.46
C LEU A 2 -3.95 7.45 13.28
N ALA A 3 -3.82 6.30 12.64
CA ALA A 3 -3.76 5.05 13.37
C ALA A 3 -2.40 4.90 14.08
N GLU A 4 -2.40 4.12 15.17
CA GLU A 4 -1.16 3.66 15.77
C GLU A 4 -0.36 2.82 14.78
N PRO A 5 0.98 2.95 14.76
CA PRO A 5 1.80 2.10 13.94
C PRO A 5 1.67 0.62 14.31
N GLN A 6 1.61 -0.24 13.29
CA GLN A 6 1.52 -1.67 13.45
C GLN A 6 2.87 -2.32 13.08
N THR A 7 3.38 -3.17 13.96
CA THR A 7 4.58 -3.96 13.70
C THR A 7 4.23 -5.41 13.44
N PHE A 8 4.92 -6.03 12.50
CA PHE A 8 4.63 -7.36 12.03
C PHE A 8 5.87 -8.24 12.01
N ALA A 9 5.66 -9.51 12.33
CA ALA A 9 6.59 -10.58 12.06
C ALA A 9 6.01 -11.47 10.95
N ALA A 10 6.87 -11.85 10.02
CA ALA A 10 6.55 -12.70 8.89
C ALA A 10 7.70 -13.69 8.68
N SER A 11 7.34 -14.90 8.31
CA SER A 11 8.25 -15.93 7.81
C SER A 11 7.91 -16.19 6.34
N PHE A 12 8.88 -16.62 5.55
CA PHE A 12 8.69 -16.84 4.12
C PHE A 12 9.22 -18.20 3.70
N VAL A 13 8.53 -18.79 2.74
CA VAL A 13 8.94 -20.02 2.07
C VAL A 13 8.95 -19.78 0.56
N ARG A 14 9.92 -20.37 -0.12
CA ARG A 14 9.98 -20.37 -1.59
C ARG A 14 9.34 -21.65 -2.10
N LEU A 15 8.17 -21.52 -2.73
CA LEU A 15 7.48 -22.64 -3.36
C LEU A 15 7.86 -22.71 -4.83
N ARG A 16 7.98 -23.94 -5.35
CA ARG A 16 8.18 -24.14 -6.79
C ARG A 16 6.88 -23.82 -7.53
N ASP A 17 6.98 -22.92 -8.49
CA ASP A 17 5.85 -22.52 -9.32
C ASP A 17 6.09 -23.03 -10.75
N PRO A 18 5.29 -24.01 -11.23
CA PRO A 18 5.45 -24.59 -12.55
C PRO A 18 5.06 -23.64 -13.69
N ASP A 19 4.39 -22.52 -13.38
CA ASP A 19 3.96 -21.53 -14.36
C ASP A 19 5.03 -20.43 -14.61
N LEU A 20 6.16 -20.47 -13.90
CA LEU A 20 7.29 -19.56 -14.11
C LEU A 20 8.26 -20.07 -15.20
N PRO A 21 8.96 -19.18 -15.94
CA PRO A 21 9.99 -19.57 -16.89
C PRO A 21 11.10 -20.39 -16.21
N GLN A 22 11.71 -21.34 -16.94
CA GLN A 22 12.66 -22.34 -16.41
C GLN A 22 13.84 -21.77 -15.57
N ASP A 23 14.19 -20.49 -15.76
CA ASP A 23 15.25 -19.80 -15.02
C ASP A 23 14.82 -19.25 -13.64
N GLN A 24 13.52 -19.15 -13.34
CA GLN A 24 12.98 -18.65 -12.07
C GLN A 24 11.88 -19.55 -11.54
N ASN A 25 12.22 -20.76 -11.10
CA ASN A 25 11.21 -21.75 -10.70
C ASN A 25 10.65 -21.55 -9.29
N THR A 26 10.83 -20.41 -8.62
CA THR A 26 10.36 -20.24 -7.23
C THR A 26 9.69 -18.90 -6.97
N ARG A 27 8.52 -18.95 -6.34
CA ARG A 27 7.78 -17.79 -5.84
C ARG A 27 7.93 -17.67 -4.33
N LEU A 28 8.24 -16.48 -3.83
CA LEU A 28 8.21 -16.21 -2.39
C LEU A 28 6.76 -16.10 -1.92
N VAL A 29 6.41 -16.87 -0.90
CA VAL A 29 5.11 -16.80 -0.24
C VAL A 29 5.31 -16.72 1.27
N LEU A 30 4.29 -16.23 1.99
CA LEU A 30 4.31 -16.26 3.45
C LEU A 30 4.22 -17.71 3.95
N ASP A 31 5.06 -18.02 4.91
CA ASP A 31 4.98 -19.27 5.69
C ASP A 31 4.02 -19.04 6.87
N GLY A 32 2.71 -19.15 6.58
CA GLY A 32 1.62 -18.87 7.51
C GLY A 32 1.05 -17.45 7.39
N ASP A 33 0.47 -16.95 8.48
CA ASP A 33 -0.19 -15.64 8.51
C ASP A 33 0.76 -14.49 8.88
N LEU A 34 0.48 -13.31 8.32
CA LEU A 34 1.05 -12.06 8.80
C LEU A 34 0.51 -11.73 10.21
N LYS A 35 1.37 -11.86 11.22
CA LYS A 35 1.03 -11.66 12.64
C LYS A 35 1.54 -10.31 13.12
N GLN A 36 0.68 -9.55 13.80
CA GLN A 36 1.13 -8.40 14.56
C GLN A 36 2.01 -8.88 15.71
N ALA A 37 3.20 -8.31 15.82
CA ALA A 37 4.18 -8.68 16.83
C ALA A 37 4.89 -7.42 17.31
N PRO A 38 4.95 -7.14 18.62
CA PRO A 38 5.71 -6.01 19.17
C PRO A 38 7.17 -6.09 18.72
N GLY A 39 7.70 -5.03 18.12
CA GLY A 39 9.09 -4.99 17.64
C GLY A 39 9.37 -5.86 16.41
N GLY A 40 8.34 -6.30 15.69
CA GLY A 40 8.48 -7.03 14.43
C GLY A 40 9.31 -6.26 13.39
N LYS A 41 10.01 -7.01 12.52
CA LYS A 41 10.91 -6.48 11.49
C LYS A 41 10.20 -5.51 10.53
N TRP A 42 8.94 -5.80 10.19
CA TRP A 42 8.14 -4.94 9.32
C TRP A 42 7.29 -3.99 10.15
N TRP A 43 7.22 -2.75 9.67
CA TRP A 43 6.47 -1.68 10.31
C TRP A 43 5.60 -1.03 9.24
N ILE A 44 4.30 -0.92 9.50
CA ILE A 44 3.32 -0.27 8.64
C ILE A 44 2.46 0.66 9.49
N ARG A 45 2.25 1.87 9.02
CA ARG A 45 1.31 2.83 9.59
C ARG A 45 0.33 3.25 8.51
N LYS A 46 -0.95 3.16 8.86
CA LYS A 46 -2.03 3.68 8.02
C LYS A 46 -2.50 5.04 8.51
N VAL A 47 -2.80 5.93 7.58
CA VAL A 47 -3.46 7.20 7.84
C VAL A 47 -4.64 7.32 6.90
N GLU A 48 -5.81 7.52 7.47
CA GLU A 48 -7.06 7.63 6.72
C GLU A 48 -7.57 9.06 6.82
N GLY A 49 -8.05 9.61 5.71
CA GLY A 49 -8.53 10.98 5.66
C GLY A 49 -9.24 11.29 4.36
N TRP A 50 -9.43 12.58 4.12
CA TRP A 50 -10.12 13.08 2.93
C TRP A 50 -9.37 14.28 2.40
N VAL A 51 -9.38 14.45 1.08
CA VAL A 51 -8.89 15.66 0.41
C VAL A 51 -10.02 16.25 -0.44
N PRO A 52 -10.05 17.56 -0.67
CA PRO A 52 -10.99 18.14 -1.63
C PRO A 52 -10.73 17.54 -3.01
N LYS A 53 -11.80 17.13 -3.70
CA LYS A 53 -11.72 16.58 -5.05
C LYS A 53 -11.19 17.60 -6.05
N ASN A 54 -11.55 18.87 -5.85
CA ASN A 54 -11.05 19.98 -6.62
C ASN A 54 -10.10 20.85 -5.77
N PRO A 55 -8.78 20.84 -6.06
CA PRO A 55 -7.82 21.68 -5.35
C PRO A 55 -8.08 23.18 -5.55
N TYR A 56 -8.66 23.57 -6.69
CA TYR A 56 -8.91 24.96 -7.05
C TYR A 56 -10.24 25.49 -6.48
N ASN A 57 -11.14 24.60 -6.07
CA ASN A 57 -12.38 24.96 -5.38
C ASN A 57 -12.64 24.02 -4.19
N PRO A 58 -11.87 24.16 -3.10
CA PRO A 58 -11.92 23.20 -1.99
C PRO A 58 -13.23 23.22 -1.18
N ASN A 59 -14.11 24.21 -1.43
CA ASN A 59 -15.36 24.40 -0.71
C ASN A 59 -16.60 23.88 -1.47
N ASP A 60 -16.43 23.17 -2.60
CA ASP A 60 -17.54 22.58 -3.37
C ASP A 60 -18.23 21.39 -2.65
N GLY A 61 -17.67 20.94 -1.52
CA GLY A 61 -18.19 19.84 -0.70
C GLY A 61 -17.83 18.46 -1.24
N LEU A 62 -17.20 18.36 -2.41
CA LEU A 62 -16.74 17.10 -2.99
C LEU A 62 -15.42 16.69 -2.36
N LYS A 63 -15.40 15.50 -1.78
CA LYS A 63 -14.23 14.95 -1.07
C LYS A 63 -13.84 13.62 -1.70
N GLU A 64 -12.54 13.37 -1.74
CA GLU A 64 -11.96 12.06 -2.06
C GLU A 64 -11.46 11.43 -0.77
N LYS A 65 -11.82 10.17 -0.52
CA LYS A 65 -11.32 9.38 0.61
C LYS A 65 -9.91 8.89 0.27
N VAL A 66 -8.99 9.13 1.18
CA VAL A 66 -7.57 8.87 0.99
C VAL A 66 -7.07 7.91 2.07
N LEU A 67 -6.34 6.90 1.62
CA LEU A 67 -5.53 6.02 2.47
C LEU A 67 -4.05 6.30 2.20
N ILE A 68 -3.28 6.59 3.24
CA ILE A 68 -1.83 6.67 3.17
C ILE A 68 -1.27 5.45 3.91
N VAL A 69 -0.45 4.67 3.22
CA VAL A 69 0.29 3.53 3.76
C VAL A 69 1.76 3.92 3.84
N TRP A 70 2.22 4.21 5.05
CA TRP A 70 3.63 4.50 5.32
C TRP A 70 4.29 3.27 5.93
N ARG A 71 5.45 2.85 5.44
CA ARG A 71 6.17 1.67 5.92
C ARG A 71 7.67 1.90 6.03
N LYS A 72 8.32 1.11 6.89
CA LYS A 72 9.78 1.03 6.97
C LYS A 72 10.25 -0.08 6.02
N LEU A 73 11.05 0.29 5.02
CA LEU A 73 11.66 -0.69 4.11
C LEU A 73 12.80 -1.42 4.82
N THR A 74 12.85 -2.74 4.67
CA THR A 74 13.87 -3.59 5.29
C THR A 74 15.10 -3.77 4.40
N GLY A 75 15.02 -3.32 3.15
CA GLY A 75 16.05 -3.49 2.12
C GLY A 75 15.83 -4.72 1.23
N ASN A 76 14.92 -5.62 1.60
CA ASN A 76 14.45 -6.70 0.73
C ASN A 76 13.09 -6.34 0.15
N LEU A 77 13.08 -5.83 -1.09
CA LEU A 77 11.86 -5.37 -1.77
C LEU A 77 10.83 -6.48 -1.98
N GLU A 78 11.27 -7.73 -2.21
CA GLU A 78 10.37 -8.86 -2.42
C GLU A 78 9.58 -9.18 -1.13
N GLU A 79 10.27 -9.27 0.00
CA GLU A 79 9.65 -9.45 1.33
C GLU A 79 8.75 -8.27 1.71
N ASP A 80 9.24 -7.04 1.51
CA ASP A 80 8.51 -5.82 1.88
C ASP A 80 7.22 -5.67 1.08
N ASN A 81 7.22 -6.06 -0.20
CA ASN A 81 6.03 -6.02 -1.05
C ASN A 81 5.05 -7.13 -0.71
N LEU A 82 5.53 -8.34 -0.44
CA LEU A 82 4.67 -9.44 -0.03
C LEU A 82 3.96 -9.16 1.30
N VAL A 83 4.67 -8.55 2.26
CA VAL A 83 4.09 -8.11 3.54
C VAL A 83 3.06 -7.00 3.32
N LEU A 84 3.36 -6.03 2.46
CA LEU A 84 2.43 -4.95 2.12
C LEU A 84 1.15 -5.51 1.47
N ASP A 85 1.27 -6.40 0.50
CA ASP A 85 0.15 -6.99 -0.21
C ASP A 85 -0.77 -7.78 0.74
N THR A 86 -0.16 -8.59 1.61
CA THR A 86 -0.89 -9.38 2.62
C THR A 86 -1.59 -8.48 3.63
N TRP A 87 -0.89 -7.47 4.14
CA TRP A 87 -1.46 -6.49 5.05
C TRP A 87 -2.65 -5.75 4.41
N PHE A 88 -2.51 -5.37 3.15
CA PHE A 88 -3.52 -4.63 2.41
C PHE A 88 -4.78 -5.47 2.18
N GLN A 89 -4.64 -6.73 1.74
CA GLN A 89 -5.77 -7.64 1.59
C GLN A 89 -6.50 -7.86 2.92
N LYS A 90 -5.76 -8.08 4.01
CA LYS A 90 -6.34 -8.26 5.35
C LYS A 90 -7.09 -7.02 5.82
N ASN A 91 -6.51 -5.83 5.63
CA ASN A 91 -7.15 -4.57 6.01
C ASN A 91 -8.40 -4.31 5.16
N ARG A 92 -8.37 -4.61 3.84
CA ARG A 92 -9.52 -4.52 2.93
C ARG A 92 -10.69 -5.40 3.35
N ILE A 93 -10.42 -6.65 3.77
CA ILE A 93 -11.46 -7.56 4.26
C ILE A 93 -12.01 -7.10 5.62
N SER A 94 -11.15 -6.54 6.48
CA SER A 94 -11.52 -6.16 7.84
C SER A 94 -12.36 -4.87 7.93
N THR A 95 -12.29 -3.99 6.93
CA THR A 95 -13.02 -2.72 6.93
C THR A 95 -14.27 -2.83 6.07
N TYR A 96 -15.44 -2.79 6.72
CA TYR A 96 -16.76 -2.81 6.07
C TYR A 96 -17.00 -1.61 5.12
N ASP A 97 -16.18 -0.56 5.25
CA ASP A 97 -16.26 0.73 4.54
C ASP A 97 -14.98 1.00 3.73
N TRP A 98 -14.54 -0.01 2.96
CA TRP A 98 -13.41 0.09 2.03
C TRP A 98 -13.79 0.91 0.78
N GLU A 99 -13.96 2.21 0.97
CA GLU A 99 -14.36 3.16 -0.07
C GLU A 99 -13.28 4.22 -0.31
N PHE A 100 -12.01 3.81 -0.45
CA PHE A 100 -10.92 4.74 -0.74
C PHE A 100 -10.88 5.08 -2.23
N ASP A 101 -10.72 6.35 -2.58
CA ASP A 101 -10.53 6.79 -3.98
C ASP A 101 -9.05 6.75 -4.38
N THR A 102 -8.17 7.17 -3.46
CA THR A 102 -6.73 7.23 -3.69
C THR A 102 -5.95 6.62 -2.54
N ILE A 103 -4.99 5.76 -2.89
CA ILE A 103 -4.06 5.13 -1.97
C ILE A 103 -2.67 5.65 -2.26
N TYR A 104 -2.05 6.27 -1.27
CA TYR A 104 -0.66 6.70 -1.31
C TYR A 104 0.21 5.68 -0.58
N VAL A 105 1.31 5.25 -1.19
CA VAL A 105 2.25 4.30 -0.58
C VAL A 105 3.69 4.71 -0.83
N ASN A 106 4.58 4.47 0.13
CA ASN A 106 6.01 4.73 -0.04
C ASN A 106 6.79 3.49 -0.50
N GLY A 107 7.78 3.71 -1.36
CA GLY A 107 8.58 2.66 -2.00
C GLY A 107 7.81 1.81 -3.03
N SER A 108 8.48 0.78 -3.58
CA SER A 108 7.89 -0.09 -4.61
C SER A 108 6.62 -0.79 -4.12
N ASN A 109 5.65 -1.10 -4.98
CA ASN A 109 4.43 -1.76 -4.51
C ASN A 109 3.79 -2.56 -5.64
N ASN A 110 3.01 -3.58 -5.26
CA ASN A 110 2.22 -4.39 -6.18
C ASN A 110 0.71 -4.14 -6.01
N LEU A 111 0.33 -3.11 -5.25
CA LEU A 111 -1.06 -2.81 -4.94
C LEU A 111 -1.95 -2.66 -6.19
N PRO A 112 -1.51 -2.04 -7.30
CA PRO A 112 -2.30 -2.00 -8.53
C PRO A 112 -2.74 -3.37 -9.05
N ASN A 113 -1.95 -4.42 -8.80
CA ASN A 113 -2.24 -5.79 -9.22
C ASN A 113 -3.31 -6.46 -8.34
N LEU A 114 -3.63 -5.87 -7.19
CA LEU A 114 -4.66 -6.35 -6.26
C LEU A 114 -6.05 -5.74 -6.53
N ARG A 115 -6.20 -4.97 -7.63
CA ARG A 115 -7.50 -4.46 -8.07
C ARG A 115 -8.38 -5.61 -8.54
N LEU A 116 -9.62 -5.60 -8.08
CA LEU A 116 -10.70 -6.47 -8.53
C LEU A 116 -11.54 -5.75 -9.58
N GLU A 117 -12.33 -6.51 -10.31
CA GLU A 117 -13.29 -5.96 -11.27
C GLU A 117 -14.28 -5.04 -10.55
N GLY A 118 -14.41 -3.79 -11.03
CA GLY A 118 -15.22 -2.76 -10.39
C GLY A 118 -14.48 -1.84 -9.41
N ASP A 119 -13.23 -2.12 -9.06
CA ASP A 119 -12.42 -1.22 -8.23
C ASP A 119 -12.05 0.08 -8.99
N THR A 120 -12.36 1.22 -8.40
CA THR A 120 -12.10 2.56 -8.98
C THR A 120 -10.90 3.27 -8.37
N TRP A 121 -10.27 2.68 -7.35
CA TRP A 121 -9.21 3.31 -6.59
C TRP A 121 -7.88 3.38 -7.33
N LYS A 122 -7.15 4.46 -7.09
CA LYS A 122 -5.85 4.74 -7.71
C LYS A 122 -4.74 4.57 -6.69
N VAL A 123 -3.61 4.01 -7.11
CA VAL A 123 -2.40 3.94 -6.28
C VAL A 123 -1.42 4.98 -6.78
N ARG A 124 -0.81 5.71 -5.86
CA ARG A 124 0.23 6.69 -6.17
C ARG A 124 1.41 6.52 -5.21
N LEU A 125 2.62 6.69 -5.73
CA LEU A 125 3.82 6.72 -4.91
C LEU A 125 3.91 8.06 -4.19
N ILE A 126 4.16 8.01 -2.88
CA ILE A 126 4.29 9.23 -2.07
C ILE A 126 5.46 10.07 -2.56
N GLU A 127 6.58 9.42 -2.88
CA GLU A 127 7.79 10.08 -3.37
C GLU A 127 7.53 10.82 -4.69
N GLU A 128 6.87 10.16 -5.65
CA GLU A 128 6.54 10.79 -6.93
C GLU A 128 5.55 11.94 -6.77
N GLU A 129 4.49 11.75 -5.99
CA GLU A 129 3.46 12.77 -5.81
C GLU A 129 3.96 13.95 -5.00
N PHE A 130 4.83 13.71 -4.03
CA PHE A 130 5.51 14.76 -3.29
C PHE A 130 6.37 15.59 -4.24
N MET A 131 7.21 14.94 -5.07
CA MET A 131 8.03 15.65 -6.05
C MET A 131 7.16 16.43 -7.04
N LYS A 132 6.13 15.80 -7.63
CA LYS A 132 5.20 16.51 -8.52
C LYS A 132 4.60 17.74 -7.85
N ARG A 133 4.13 17.66 -6.60
CA ARG A 133 3.53 18.81 -5.90
C ARG A 133 4.53 19.89 -5.51
N MET A 134 5.76 19.51 -5.18
CA MET A 134 6.84 20.45 -4.87
C MET A 134 7.29 21.22 -6.11
N TRP A 135 7.31 20.58 -7.28
CA TRP A 135 7.90 21.14 -8.51
C TRP A 135 6.88 21.57 -9.58
N ASN A 136 5.60 21.12 -9.54
CA ASN A 136 4.52 21.66 -10.40
C ASN A 136 4.04 23.07 -9.98
N LEU A 137 4.81 23.79 -9.17
CA LEU A 137 4.56 25.21 -8.86
C LEU A 137 5.20 26.16 -9.90
N GLU A 138 5.77 25.65 -11.01
CA GLU A 138 6.42 26.45 -12.07
C GLU A 138 5.69 26.46 -13.42
N GLU A 139 4.35 26.54 -13.44
CA GLU A 139 3.66 27.06 -14.62
C GLU A 139 2.69 28.18 -14.20
N VAL A 140 3.23 29.40 -14.11
CA VAL A 140 2.49 30.68 -14.09
C VAL A 140 3.07 31.58 -15.17
#